data_AF-A0A0B7FRK4-F1
#
_entry.id   AF-A0A0B7FRK4-F1
#
_cell.length_a   1.000
_cell.length_b   1.000
_cell.length_c   1.000
_cell.angle_alpha   90.00
_cell.angle_beta   90.00
_cell.angle_gamma   90.00
#
_symmetry.space_group_name_H-M   'P 1'
#
loop_
_entity.id
_entity.type
_entity.pdbx_description
1 polymer ?
#
loop_
_entity_poly.entity_id
_entity_poly.type
_entity_poly.pdbx_seq_one_letter_code
_entity_poly.pdbx_strand_id
1 'polypeptide(L)'
;MQRVFATTYTQDARFILSGSDDGNVRLWKARASEKLGVVEGREHASKEYRDRLRERWSMDKEIGRIERQQNLPVAVKKAGQLKRTMLDARSVKEERRRKHTRAGASKPKAERKKVVVVEQT
;
A
#
# COMPACT_ATOMS: atom_id res chain seq x y z
N MET A 1 1.69 13.66 16.07
CA MET A 1 1.44 12.63 15.03
C MET A 1 2.07 11.28 15.40
N GLN A 2 1.59 10.62 16.47
CA GLN A 2 2.11 9.30 16.87
C GLN A 2 1.23 8.13 16.42
N ARG A 3 -0.10 8.30 16.40
CA ARG A 3 -1.05 7.24 16.03
C ARG A 3 -2.23 7.83 15.26
N VAL A 4 -2.64 7.11 14.22
CA VAL A 4 -3.85 7.40 13.44
C VAL A 4 -4.86 6.30 13.79
N PHE A 5 -6.05 6.70 14.24
CA PHE A 5 -7.08 5.75 14.68
C PHE A 5 -8.13 5.48 13.62
N ALA A 6 -8.53 6.53 12.90
CA ALA A 6 -9.59 6.46 11.90
C ALA A 6 -9.15 7.17 10.63
N THR A 7 -9.49 6.57 9.49
CA THR A 7 -9.33 7.17 8.17
C THR A 7 -10.59 6.94 7.35
N THR A 8 -11.12 7.99 6.72
CA THR A 8 -12.28 7.88 5.84
C THR A 8 -12.05 8.67 4.55
N TYR A 9 -12.68 8.22 3.46
CA TYR A 9 -12.79 9.03 2.25
C TYR A 9 -13.90 10.08 2.40
N THR A 10 -13.73 11.19 1.68
CA THR A 10 -14.82 12.12 1.40
C THR A 10 -15.78 11.50 0.38
N GLN A 11 -17.02 11.99 0.32
CA GLN A 11 -18.05 11.46 -0.59
C GLN A 11 -17.69 11.62 -2.08
N ASP A 12 -16.81 12.58 -2.41
CA ASP A 12 -16.29 12.79 -3.76
C ASP A 12 -15.06 11.92 -4.11
N ALA A 13 -14.59 11.08 -3.18
CA ALA A 13 -13.40 10.23 -3.30
C ALA A 13 -12.08 10.96 -3.61
N ARG A 14 -12.05 12.31 -3.56
CA ARG A 14 -10.87 13.11 -3.88
C ARG A 14 -9.95 13.30 -2.69
N PHE A 15 -10.49 13.22 -1.48
CA PHE A 15 -9.77 13.46 -0.25
C PHE A 15 -9.92 12.34 0.76
N ILE A 16 -8.95 12.28 1.66
CA ILE A 16 -8.89 11.34 2.78
C ILE A 16 -8.80 12.18 4.05
N LEU A 17 -9.68 11.90 5.00
CA LEU A 17 -9.65 12.44 6.35
C LEU A 17 -8.94 11.45 7.26
N SER A 18 -8.04 11.95 8.11
CA SER A 18 -7.37 11.16 9.14
C SER A 18 -7.60 11.75 10.52
N GLY A 19 -8.14 10.95 11.44
CA GLY A 19 -8.25 11.25 12.86
C GLY A 19 -7.03 10.75 13.62
N SER A 20 -6.30 11.66 14.24
CA SER A 20 -5.04 11.39 14.93
C SER A 20 -5.19 11.58 16.45
N ASP A 21 -4.37 10.85 17.21
CA ASP A 21 -4.31 10.89 18.68
C ASP A 21 -3.90 12.26 19.25
N ASP A 22 -3.36 13.14 18.40
CA ASP A 22 -3.01 14.52 18.76
C ASP A 22 -4.22 15.49 18.73
N GLY A 23 -5.44 14.96 18.76
CA GLY A 23 -6.69 15.74 18.76
C GLY A 23 -7.04 16.40 17.42
N ASN A 24 -6.24 16.19 16.38
CA ASN A 24 -6.42 16.85 15.09
C ASN A 24 -7.03 15.91 14.05
N VAL A 25 -7.95 16.47 13.27
CA VAL A 25 -8.41 15.88 12.01
C VAL A 25 -7.65 16.55 10.86
N ARG A 26 -7.01 15.75 10.01
CA ARG A 26 -6.24 16.26 8.86
C ARG A 26 -6.88 15.79 7.56
N LEU A 27 -6.84 16.67 6.55
CA LEU A 27 -7.32 16.43 5.20
C LEU A 27 -6.13 16.21 4.26
N TRP A 28 -6.18 15.13 3.49
CA TRP A 28 -5.16 14.74 2.51
C TRP A 28 -5.80 14.58 1.14
N LYS A 29 -5.08 14.90 0.06
CA LYS A 29 -5.50 14.49 -1.28
C LYS A 29 -5.30 12.99 -1.44
N ALA A 30 -6.29 12.29 -2.00
CA ALA A 30 -6.16 10.88 -2.34
C ALA A 30 -5.08 10.65 -3.41
N ARG A 31 -4.98 11.57 -4.37
CA ARG A 31 -3.89 11.64 -5.36
C ARG A 31 -3.04 12.88 -5.07
N ALA A 32 -1.84 12.68 -4.50
CA ALA A 32 -0.98 13.77 -4.04
C ALA A 32 -0.60 14.77 -5.16
N SER A 33 -0.37 14.27 -6.37
CA SER A 33 -0.02 15.07 -7.55
C SER A 33 -1.23 15.69 -8.28
N GLU A 34 -2.45 15.45 -7.81
CA GLU A 34 -3.64 16.00 -8.44
C GLU A 34 -3.79 17.50 -8.12
N LYS A 35 -3.95 18.30 -9.18
CA LYS A 35 -4.23 19.73 -9.09
C LYS A 35 -5.66 19.96 -8.60
N LEU A 36 -5.83 20.97 -7.75
CA LEU A 36 -7.16 21.42 -7.30
C LEU A 36 -7.67 22.51 -8.24
N GLY A 37 -8.99 22.61 -8.38
CA GLY A 37 -9.64 23.59 -9.25
C GLY A 37 -9.89 23.07 -10.67
N VAL A 38 -10.35 23.98 -11.53
CA VAL A 38 -10.66 23.70 -12.94
C VAL A 38 -9.35 23.58 -13.72
N VAL A 39 -9.23 22.52 -14.52
CA VAL A 39 -8.07 22.24 -15.37
C VAL A 39 -8.49 22.41 -16.82
N GLU A 40 -7.68 23.09 -17.62
CA GLU A 40 -7.94 23.27 -19.05
C GLU A 40 -7.86 21.92 -19.79
N GLY A 41 -8.65 21.73 -20.84
CA GLY A 41 -8.71 20.47 -21.59
C GLY A 41 -7.35 20.00 -22.11
N ARG A 42 -6.48 20.93 -22.55
CA ARG A 42 -5.11 20.61 -22.98
C ARG A 42 -4.24 20.06 -21.86
N GLU A 43 -4.30 20.68 -20.67
CA GLU A 43 -3.56 20.23 -19.50
C GLU A 43 -4.07 18.86 -19.04
N HIS A 44 -5.39 18.65 -19.07
CA HIS A 44 -6.02 17.37 -18.73
C HIS A 44 -5.53 16.23 -19.66
N ALA A 45 -5.62 16.43 -20.98
CA ALA A 45 -5.17 15.44 -21.95
C ALA A 45 -3.66 15.13 -21.82
N SER A 46 -2.85 16.16 -21.54
CA SER A 46 -1.42 15.99 -21.29
C SER A 46 -1.14 15.15 -20.03
N LYS A 47 -1.93 15.32 -18.98
CA LYS A 47 -1.82 14.52 -17.75
C LYS A 47 -2.22 13.07 -17.99
N GLU A 48 -3.36 12.82 -18.63
CA GLU A 48 -3.80 11.47 -18.96
C GLU A 48 -2.78 10.72 -19.80
N TYR A 49 -2.16 11.39 -20.77
CA TYR A 49 -1.11 10.80 -21.60
C TYR A 49 0.09 10.37 -20.76
N ARG A 50 0.56 11.24 -19.84
CA ARG A 50 1.66 10.89 -18.92
C ARG A 50 1.29 9.74 -17.98
N ASP A 51 0.07 9.73 -17.47
CA ASP A 51 -0.42 8.69 -16.56
C ASP A 51 -0.45 7.32 -17.28
N ARG A 52 -0.94 7.27 -18.53
CA ARG A 52 -0.89 6.07 -19.37
C ARG A 52 0.53 5.60 -19.68
N LEU A 53 1.47 6.52 -19.88
CA LEU A 53 2.87 6.15 -20.07
C LEU A 53 3.48 5.54 -18.81
N ARG A 54 3.23 6.14 -17.63
CA ARG A 54 3.69 5.57 -16.36
C ARG A 54 3.11 4.17 -16.14
N GLU A 55 1.83 3.98 -16.43
CA GLU A 55 1.17 2.68 -16.31
C GLU A 55 1.77 1.64 -17.26
N ARG A 56 1.91 1.98 -18.54
CA ARG A 56 2.51 1.11 -19.56
C ARG A 56 3.92 0.65 -19.18
N TRP A 57 4.71 1.55 -18.60
CA TRP A 57 6.10 1.29 -18.27
C TRP A 57 6.34 1.04 -16.77
N SER A 58 5.29 0.73 -16.01
CA SER A 58 5.36 0.51 -14.56
C SER A 58 6.28 -0.66 -14.14
N MET A 59 6.45 -1.64 -15.03
CA MET A 59 7.32 -2.82 -14.81
C MET A 59 8.80 -2.53 -15.06
N ASP A 60 9.12 -1.41 -15.69
CA ASP A 60 10.50 -1.01 -15.90
C ASP A 60 11.19 -0.73 -14.55
N LYS A 61 12.46 -1.13 -14.44
CA LYS A 61 13.20 -1.05 -13.17
C LYS A 61 13.45 0.40 -12.74
N GLU A 62 13.72 1.29 -13.70
CA GLU A 62 14.03 2.69 -13.40
C GLU A 62 12.76 3.44 -13.01
N ILE A 63 11.71 3.30 -13.81
CA ILE A 63 10.42 3.95 -13.57
C ILE A 63 9.81 3.43 -12.26
N GLY A 64 9.77 2.11 -12.07
CA GLY A 64 9.26 1.52 -10.84
C GLY A 64 10.09 1.85 -9.60
N ARG A 65 11.40 2.13 -9.72
CA ARG A 65 12.22 2.61 -8.60
C ARG A 65 11.82 4.03 -8.20
N ILE A 66 11.64 4.93 -9.17
CA ILE A 66 11.27 6.33 -8.93
C ILE A 66 9.84 6.39 -8.38
N GLU A 67 8.89 5.66 -8.97
CA GLU A 67 7.49 5.67 -8.56
C GLU A 67 7.28 5.17 -7.12
N ARG A 68 8.05 4.17 -6.68
CA ARG A 68 7.98 3.62 -5.31
C ARG A 68 8.78 4.42 -4.29
N GLN A 69 9.61 5.36 -4.70
CA GLN A 69 10.45 6.11 -3.79
C GLN A 69 9.59 7.02 -2.90
N GLN A 70 9.68 6.81 -1.59
CA GLN A 70 9.00 7.64 -0.59
C GLN A 70 9.95 7.96 0.58
N ASN A 71 9.75 9.14 1.18
CA ASN A 71 10.50 9.57 2.35
C ASN A 71 9.75 9.13 3.60
N LEU A 72 10.11 7.97 4.14
CA LEU A 72 9.52 7.45 5.37
C LEU A 72 10.36 7.82 6.60
N PRO A 73 9.72 8.10 7.76
CA PRO A 73 10.42 8.21 9.03
C PRO A 73 11.26 6.95 9.35
N VAL A 74 12.43 7.14 9.95
CA VAL A 74 13.40 6.06 10.21
C VAL A 74 12.79 4.93 11.03
N ALA A 75 11.99 5.25 12.06
CA ALA A 75 11.31 4.27 12.89
C ALA A 75 10.41 3.33 12.07
N VAL A 76 9.62 3.90 11.14
CA VAL A 76 8.71 3.15 10.26
C VAL A 76 9.50 2.31 9.26
N LYS A 77 10.55 2.88 8.65
CA LYS A 77 11.42 2.16 7.71
C LYS A 77 12.07 0.94 8.35
N LYS A 78 12.64 1.10 9.56
CA LYS A 78 13.28 0.00 10.31
C LYS A 78 12.27 -1.06 10.73
N ALA A 79 11.10 -0.66 11.26
CA ALA A 79 10.04 -1.60 11.61
C ALA A 79 9.55 -2.41 10.40
N GLY A 80 9.41 -1.77 9.24
CA GLY A 80 9.05 -2.42 7.98
C GLY A 80 10.11 -3.42 7.50
N GLN A 81 11.39 -3.07 7.60
CA GLN A 81 12.51 -3.96 7.27
C GLN A 81 12.51 -5.20 8.19
N LEU A 82 12.40 -5.00 9.51
CA LEU A 82 12.33 -6.09 10.47
C LEU A 82 11.13 -7.01 10.23
N LYS A 83 9.95 -6.45 9.93
CA LYS A 83 8.76 -7.24 9.60
C LYS A 83 8.99 -8.11 8.37
N ARG A 84 9.64 -7.57 7.34
CA ARG A 84 9.95 -8.31 6.11
C ARG A 84 10.90 -9.47 6.36
N THR A 85 12.00 -9.24 7.09
CA THR A 85 12.95 -10.32 7.42
C THR A 85 12.29 -11.43 8.26
N MET A 86 11.43 -11.07 9.22
CA MET A 86 10.66 -12.06 9.99
C MET A 86 9.69 -12.89 9.13
N LEU A 87 8.99 -12.25 8.20
CA LEU A 87 8.07 -12.94 7.29
C LEU A 87 8.82 -13.86 6.31
N ASP A 88 9.95 -13.41 5.77
CA ASP A 88 10.80 -14.21 4.89
C ASP A 88 11.38 -15.43 5.65
N ALA A 89 11.87 -15.23 6.87
CA ALA A 89 12.35 -16.34 7.70
C ALA A 89 11.24 -17.34 8.04
N ARG A 90 10.02 -16.85 8.32
CA ARG A 90 8.85 -17.69 8.55
C ARG A 90 8.47 -18.49 7.32
N SER A 91 8.42 -17.86 6.14
CA SER A 91 8.04 -18.52 4.89
C SER A 91 9.03 -19.64 4.55
N VAL A 92 10.34 -19.38 4.69
CA VAL A 92 11.40 -20.36 4.48
C VAL A 92 11.26 -21.54 5.44
N LYS A 93 10.98 -21.27 6.72
CA LYS A 93 10.77 -22.33 7.73
C LYS A 93 9.54 -23.19 7.41
N GLU A 94 8.42 -22.56 7.03
CA GLU A 94 7.21 -23.27 6.65
C GLU A 94 7.42 -24.11 5.39
N GLU A 95 8.13 -23.59 4.38
CA GLU A 95 8.43 -24.31 3.15
C GLU A 95 9.34 -25.52 3.42
N ARG A 96 10.40 -25.36 4.22
CA ARG A 96 11.25 -26.48 4.65
C ARG A 96 10.44 -27.56 5.37
N ARG A 97 9.56 -27.16 6.30
CA ARG A 97 8.68 -28.11 7.01
C ARG A 97 7.76 -28.86 6.04
N ARG A 98 7.21 -28.20 5.02
CA ARG A 98 6.37 -28.85 4.00
C ARG A 98 7.15 -29.88 3.18
N LYS A 99 8.39 -29.55 2.76
CA LYS A 99 9.23 -30.48 2.01
C LYS A 99 9.55 -31.76 2.79
N HIS A 100 9.61 -31.68 4.12
CA HIS A 100 9.98 -32.80 5.00
C HIS A 100 8.80 -33.43 5.76
N THR A 101 7.54 -33.08 5.47
CA THR A 101 6.36 -33.67 6.14
C THR A 101 5.24 -33.99 5.15
N ARG A 102 4.38 -34.96 5.48
CA ARG A 102 3.20 -35.34 4.66
C ARG A 102 2.23 -34.17 4.42
N ALA A 103 2.29 -33.12 5.25
CA ALA A 103 1.54 -31.88 5.09
C ALA A 103 1.91 -31.08 3.82
N GLY A 104 3.05 -31.38 3.18
CA GLY A 104 3.45 -30.83 1.88
C GLY A 104 2.55 -31.23 0.71
N ALA A 105 1.72 -32.28 0.87
CA ALA A 105 0.76 -32.69 -0.16
C ALA A 105 -0.42 -31.72 -0.33
N SER A 106 -0.66 -30.84 0.64
CA SER A 106 -1.77 -29.87 0.62
C SER A 106 -1.30 -28.45 0.33
N LYS A 107 -2.06 -27.70 -0.48
CA LYS A 107 -1.75 -26.29 -0.77
C LYS A 107 -1.91 -25.44 0.50
N PRO A 108 -1.00 -24.51 0.79
CA PRO A 108 -1.15 -23.61 1.93
C PRO A 108 -2.42 -22.76 1.82
N LYS A 109 -3.12 -22.60 2.95
CA LYS A 109 -4.11 -21.52 3.08
C LYS A 109 -3.39 -20.18 2.98
N ALA A 110 -3.81 -19.36 2.03
CA ALA A 110 -3.28 -18.00 1.84
C ALA A 110 -3.36 -17.20 3.15
N GLU A 111 -2.29 -16.48 3.51
CA GLU A 111 -2.25 -15.71 4.76
C GLU A 111 -3.39 -14.70 4.89
N ARG A 112 -3.85 -14.12 3.77
CA ARG A 112 -5.01 -13.22 3.75
C ARG A 112 -6.30 -13.87 4.27
N LYS A 113 -6.49 -15.18 4.03
CA LYS A 113 -7.64 -15.94 4.54
C LYS A 113 -7.53 -16.29 6.03
N LYS A 114 -6.34 -16.14 6.65
CA LYS A 114 -6.15 -16.37 8.09
C LYS A 114 -6.53 -15.14 8.94
N VAL A 115 -6.60 -13.95 8.33
CA VAL A 115 -6.85 -12.67 9.03
C VAL A 115 -8.34 -12.33 9.11
N VAL A 116 -9.19 -12.93 8.26
CA VAL A 116 -10.64 -12.74 8.33
C VAL A 116 -11.18 -13.56 9.50
N VAL A 117 -11.56 -12.88 10.60
CA VAL A 117 -12.03 -13.52 11.84
C VAL A 117 -13.54 -13.80 11.83
N VAL A 118 -14.33 -13.16 10.97
CA VAL A 118 -15.77 -13.44 10.82
C VAL A 118 -16.18 -13.20 9.37
N GLU A 119 -16.66 -14.25 8.71
CA GLU A 119 -17.43 -14.16 7.47
C GLU A 119 -18.85 -13.78 7.88
N GLN A 120 -19.24 -12.50 7.74
CA GLN A 120 -20.63 -12.10 7.98
C GLN A 120 -21.48 -12.77 6.90
N THR A 121 -22.28 -13.75 7.33
CA THR A 121 -23.30 -14.44 6.54
C THR A 121 -24.61 -13.67 6.60
#